data_AF-A0A0C9VFT3-F1
#
_entry.id   AF-A0A0C9VFT3-F1
#
_cell.length_a   1.000
_cell.length_b   1.000
_cell.length_c   1.000
_cell.angle_alpha   90.00
_cell.angle_beta   90.00
_cell.angle_gamma   90.00
#
_symmetry.space_group_name_H-M   'P 1'
#
loop_
_entity.id
_entity.type
_entity.pdbx_description
1 polymer ?
#
loop_
_entity_poly.entity_id
_entity_poly.type
_entity_poly.pdbx_seq_one_letter_code
_entity_poly.pdbx_strand_id
1 'polypeptide(L)'
;ANLKDLLNELKLSTLAQYFMNSFYFSDRLYITVMRWNTENTFIGRLVHESDIQDPKDENASLIWSTFLVSPIFPSKGIIKKFSGHFDTGNNEDNSIFGIWADAYAHHVVMDSHKTLCITDIEACIVPERRQMIMFDPQANTKQKMSGFWDDGEKGIKHFLDTHICNKICDTLHLRDE
;
A
#
# COMPACT_ATOMS: atom_id res chain seq x y z
N ALA A 1 -8.87 -20.04 6.95
CA ALA A 1 -7.88 -19.00 7.25
C ALA A 1 -7.45 -18.35 5.94
N ASN A 2 -6.59 -19.00 5.15
CA ASN A 2 -6.01 -18.47 3.90
C ASN A 2 -6.94 -17.61 3.02
N LEU A 3 -8.07 -18.14 2.54
CA LEU A 3 -8.99 -17.37 1.67
C LEU A 3 -9.50 -16.06 2.31
N LYS A 4 -9.75 -16.07 3.64
CA LYS A 4 -10.19 -14.87 4.36
C LYS A 4 -9.08 -13.83 4.38
N ASP A 5 -7.84 -14.26 4.57
CA ASP A 5 -6.66 -13.39 4.62
C ASP A 5 -6.40 -12.78 3.23
N LEU A 6 -6.40 -13.59 2.17
CA LEU A 6 -6.29 -13.11 0.79
C LEU A 6 -7.43 -12.13 0.40
N LEU A 7 -8.65 -12.37 0.88
CA LEU A 7 -9.77 -11.45 0.68
C LEU A 7 -9.56 -10.12 1.40
N ASN A 8 -8.98 -10.14 2.59
CA ASN A 8 -8.67 -8.93 3.33
C ASN A 8 -7.54 -8.14 2.65
N GLU A 9 -6.48 -8.80 2.17
CA GLU A 9 -5.40 -8.18 1.39
C GLU A 9 -5.92 -7.52 0.11
N LEU A 10 -6.77 -8.22 -0.65
CA LEU A 10 -7.38 -7.67 -1.87
C LEU A 10 -8.28 -6.45 -1.56
N LYS A 11 -9.09 -6.53 -0.50
CA LYS A 11 -9.94 -5.41 -0.05
C LYS A 11 -9.09 -4.21 0.36
N LEU A 12 -8.00 -4.44 1.11
CA LEU A 12 -7.13 -3.38 1.57
C LEU A 12 -6.40 -2.71 0.40
N SER A 13 -5.89 -3.50 -0.55
CA SER A 13 -5.31 -2.99 -1.79
C SER A 13 -6.30 -2.14 -2.58
N THR A 14 -7.55 -2.61 -2.69
CA THR A 14 -8.63 -1.87 -3.37
C THR A 14 -8.98 -0.57 -2.64
N LEU A 15 -9.02 -0.60 -1.30
CA LEU A 15 -9.25 0.59 -0.48
C LEU A 15 -8.11 1.61 -0.63
N ALA A 16 -6.87 1.16 -0.67
CA ALA A 16 -5.73 2.01 -0.94
C ALA A 16 -5.83 2.66 -2.34
N GLN A 17 -6.24 1.90 -3.37
CA GLN A 17 -6.53 2.49 -4.68
C GLN A 17 -7.66 3.52 -4.66
N TYR A 18 -8.71 3.29 -3.85
CA TYR A 18 -9.79 4.27 -3.68
C TYR A 18 -9.24 5.62 -3.18
N PHE A 19 -8.40 5.62 -2.14
CA PHE A 19 -7.79 6.84 -1.65
C PHE A 19 -6.79 7.44 -2.66
N MET A 20 -6.07 6.61 -3.42
CA MET A 20 -5.21 7.09 -4.52
C MET A 20 -6.01 7.91 -5.54
N ASN A 21 -7.23 7.49 -5.87
CA ASN A 21 -8.06 8.24 -6.82
C ASN A 21 -8.45 9.63 -6.27
N SER A 22 -8.73 9.73 -4.97
CA SER A 22 -9.01 11.02 -4.31
C SER A 22 -7.76 11.91 -4.20
N PHE A 23 -6.58 11.30 -4.03
CA PHE A 23 -5.29 12.01 -3.98
C PHE A 23 -4.98 12.75 -5.29
N TYR A 24 -5.41 12.19 -6.44
CA TYR A 24 -5.27 12.81 -7.75
C TYR A 24 -6.31 13.88 -8.09
N PHE A 25 -7.35 14.07 -7.27
CA PHE A 25 -8.44 15.00 -7.59
C PHE A 25 -8.00 16.48 -7.58
N SER A 26 -6.80 16.79 -7.08
CA SER A 26 -6.21 18.11 -7.21
C SER A 26 -5.49 18.25 -8.57
N ASP A 27 -6.04 19.07 -9.47
CA ASP A 27 -5.49 19.44 -10.80
C ASP A 27 -4.03 19.99 -10.77
N ARG A 28 -3.40 20.02 -9.61
CA ARG A 28 -2.06 20.59 -9.36
C ARG A 28 -0.94 19.55 -9.34
N LEU A 29 -1.24 18.25 -9.58
CA LEU A 29 -0.36 17.13 -9.20
C LEU A 29 0.03 16.17 -10.35
N TYR A 30 0.25 16.68 -11.57
CA TYR A 30 0.58 15.85 -12.76
C TYR A 30 2.06 15.39 -12.87
N ILE A 31 2.78 15.26 -11.76
CA ILE A 31 4.24 15.06 -11.77
C ILE A 31 4.63 13.58 -11.70
N THR A 32 3.83 12.74 -11.04
CA THR A 32 4.12 11.31 -10.85
C THR A 32 2.83 10.54 -11.08
N VAL A 33 2.87 9.45 -11.86
CA VAL A 33 1.73 8.53 -12.03
C VAL A 33 1.83 7.44 -10.96
N MET A 34 0.95 7.46 -9.99
CA MET A 34 0.92 6.58 -8.84
C MET A 34 -0.36 5.74 -8.90
N ARG A 35 -0.23 4.45 -8.63
CA ARG A 35 -1.36 3.54 -8.52
C ARG A 35 -0.98 2.36 -7.65
N TRP A 36 -1.98 1.72 -7.06
CA TRP A 36 -1.84 0.40 -6.48
C TRP A 36 -1.99 -0.66 -7.57
N ASN A 37 -1.32 -1.79 -7.39
CA ASN A 37 -1.38 -2.93 -8.30
C ASN A 37 -2.67 -3.74 -8.07
N THR A 38 -3.81 -3.10 -8.31
CA THR A 38 -5.16 -3.67 -8.06
C THR A 38 -5.89 -4.06 -9.34
N GLU A 39 -5.61 -3.36 -10.44
CA GLU A 39 -6.20 -3.68 -11.73
C GLU A 39 -5.71 -5.07 -12.20
N ASN A 40 -6.65 -5.97 -12.49
CA ASN A 40 -6.39 -7.38 -12.79
C ASN A 40 -5.74 -8.18 -11.65
N THR A 41 -5.84 -7.70 -10.41
CA THR A 41 -5.51 -8.49 -9.22
C THR A 41 -6.74 -9.28 -8.78
N PHE A 42 -6.57 -10.58 -8.56
CA PHE A 42 -7.68 -11.47 -8.22
C PHE A 42 -7.22 -12.64 -7.35
N ILE A 43 -8.18 -13.28 -6.68
CA ILE A 43 -7.94 -14.52 -5.95
C ILE A 43 -8.15 -15.69 -6.90
N GLY A 44 -7.08 -16.45 -7.13
CA GLY A 44 -7.10 -17.71 -7.86
C GLY A 44 -7.43 -18.89 -6.96
N ARG A 45 -7.91 -19.97 -7.58
CA ARG A 45 -8.05 -21.28 -6.96
C ARG A 45 -7.50 -22.34 -7.92
N LEU A 46 -6.76 -23.30 -7.38
CA LEU A 46 -6.30 -24.46 -8.16
C LEU A 46 -7.48 -25.26 -8.68
N VAL A 47 -7.37 -25.77 -9.90
CA VAL A 47 -8.41 -26.62 -10.50
C VAL A 47 -8.37 -28.02 -9.89
N HIS A 48 -7.17 -28.53 -9.60
CA HIS A 48 -6.97 -29.86 -9.03
C HIS A 48 -6.26 -29.75 -7.67
N GLU A 49 -6.85 -30.35 -6.64
CA GLU A 49 -6.25 -30.36 -5.29
C GLU A 49 -4.94 -31.17 -5.23
N SER A 50 -4.71 -32.05 -6.21
CA SER A 50 -3.45 -32.78 -6.37
C SER A 50 -2.24 -31.88 -6.66
N ASP A 51 -2.48 -30.64 -7.09
CA ASP A 51 -1.42 -29.67 -7.37
C ASP A 51 -0.92 -28.98 -6.08
N ILE A 52 -1.58 -29.22 -4.94
CA ILE A 52 -1.13 -28.73 -3.63
C ILE A 52 0.14 -29.48 -3.23
N GLN A 53 1.20 -28.72 -2.95
CA GLN A 53 2.50 -29.24 -2.56
C GLN A 53 2.56 -29.53 -1.06
N ASP A 54 3.43 -30.44 -0.65
CA ASP A 54 3.63 -30.77 0.77
C ASP A 54 4.19 -29.54 1.51
N PRO A 55 3.52 -29.01 2.54
CA PRO A 55 4.03 -27.88 3.32
C PRO A 55 5.34 -28.16 4.06
N LYS A 56 5.79 -29.43 4.12
CA LYS A 56 7.11 -29.81 4.64
C LYS A 56 8.23 -29.71 3.60
N ASP A 57 7.90 -29.62 2.32
CA ASP A 57 8.89 -29.35 1.28
C ASP A 57 9.29 -27.88 1.32
N GLU A 58 10.56 -27.60 1.57
CA GLU A 58 11.11 -26.25 1.64
C GLU A 58 11.01 -25.48 0.31
N ASN A 59 10.81 -26.19 -0.81
CA ASN A 59 10.63 -25.60 -2.13
C ASN A 59 9.15 -25.48 -2.53
N ALA A 60 8.23 -25.84 -1.64
CA ALA A 60 6.81 -25.72 -1.92
C ALA A 60 6.37 -24.25 -2.01
N SER A 61 5.80 -23.89 -3.15
CA SER A 61 5.23 -22.56 -3.43
C SER A 61 3.70 -22.56 -3.44
N LEU A 62 3.06 -23.72 -3.65
CA LEU A 62 1.61 -23.89 -3.71
C LEU A 62 1.11 -24.82 -2.60
N ILE A 63 1.28 -24.41 -1.35
CA ILE A 63 0.82 -25.17 -0.16
C ILE A 63 -0.67 -24.93 0.16
N TRP A 64 -1.30 -23.96 -0.50
CA TRP A 64 -2.72 -23.65 -0.37
C TRP A 64 -3.42 -23.77 -1.72
N SER A 65 -4.69 -24.17 -1.71
CA SER A 65 -5.52 -24.25 -2.93
C SER A 65 -5.96 -22.89 -3.47
N THR A 66 -5.70 -21.81 -2.74
CA THR A 66 -6.10 -20.43 -3.09
C THR A 66 -4.91 -19.50 -2.94
N PHE A 67 -4.80 -18.52 -3.82
CA PHE A 67 -3.65 -17.62 -3.90
C PHE A 67 -4.08 -16.27 -4.46
N LEU A 68 -3.38 -15.20 -4.09
CA LEU A 68 -3.57 -13.87 -4.68
C LEU A 68 -2.66 -13.75 -5.90
N VAL A 69 -3.23 -13.33 -7.02
CA VAL A 69 -2.49 -13.05 -8.26
C VAL A 69 -2.53 -11.56 -8.50
N SER A 70 -1.36 -10.97 -8.71
CA SER A 70 -1.20 -9.56 -9.10
C SER A 70 -0.43 -9.46 -10.41
N PRO A 71 -0.64 -8.42 -11.23
CA PRO A 71 0.14 -8.19 -12.43
C PRO A 71 1.64 -8.12 -12.15
N ILE A 72 2.44 -8.72 -13.03
CA ILE A 72 3.90 -8.62 -12.95
C ILE A 72 4.36 -7.17 -13.16
N PHE A 73 5.37 -6.75 -12.41
CA PHE A 73 5.96 -5.43 -12.57
C PHE A 73 6.76 -5.31 -13.89
N PRO A 74 6.90 -4.08 -14.43
CA PRO A 74 7.78 -3.85 -15.57
C PRO A 74 9.23 -4.28 -15.28
N SER A 75 9.89 -4.89 -16.27
CA SER A 75 11.23 -5.50 -16.11
C SER A 75 12.35 -4.53 -15.71
N LYS A 76 12.20 -3.23 -15.99
CA LYS A 76 13.14 -2.16 -15.58
C LYS A 76 12.72 -1.46 -14.28
N GLY A 77 11.73 -2.00 -13.59
CA GLY A 77 11.22 -1.43 -12.35
C GLY A 77 12.20 -1.62 -11.20
N ILE A 78 12.32 -0.60 -10.35
CA ILE A 78 13.11 -0.64 -9.12
C ILE A 78 12.15 -0.85 -7.96
N ILE A 79 12.28 -1.96 -7.24
CA ILE A 79 11.50 -2.19 -6.02
C ILE A 79 12.12 -1.36 -4.89
N LYS A 80 11.28 -0.56 -4.22
CA LYS A 80 11.67 0.24 -3.06
C LYS A 80 10.56 0.25 -2.03
N LYS A 81 10.97 0.09 -0.77
CA LYS A 81 10.14 0.32 0.42
C LYS A 81 10.36 1.75 0.90
N PHE A 82 9.26 2.46 1.15
CA PHE A 82 9.23 3.87 1.53
C PHE A 82 8.86 4.06 2.99
N SER A 83 8.02 3.18 3.52
CA SER A 83 7.68 3.14 4.94
C SER A 83 7.57 1.71 5.41
N GLY A 84 7.72 1.52 6.71
CA GLY A 84 7.49 0.28 7.42
C GLY A 84 6.14 0.28 8.14
N HIS A 85 5.88 -0.75 8.93
CA HIS A 85 4.67 -0.84 9.73
C HIS A 85 4.50 0.32 10.74
N PHE A 86 5.58 0.69 11.46
CA PHE A 86 5.64 1.80 12.42
C PHE A 86 6.56 2.95 11.97
N ASP A 87 7.11 2.87 10.76
CA ASP A 87 7.93 3.93 10.21
C ASP A 87 7.02 4.85 9.40
N THR A 88 7.04 6.15 9.67
CA THR A 88 6.26 7.14 8.90
C THR A 88 6.86 7.45 7.56
N GLY A 89 8.01 6.84 7.26
CA GLY A 89 8.66 6.89 5.99
C GLY A 89 9.17 8.28 5.67
N ASN A 90 9.48 9.15 6.65
CA ASN A 90 9.96 10.53 6.44
C ASN A 90 11.14 10.56 5.42
N ASN A 91 10.83 10.55 4.13
CA ASN A 91 11.75 10.20 3.07
C ASN A 91 12.46 11.50 2.68
N GLU A 92 13.58 11.77 3.35
CA GLU A 92 14.32 13.04 3.20
C GLU A 92 15.32 13.05 2.03
N ASP A 93 15.46 11.94 1.30
CA ASP A 93 16.37 11.88 0.16
C ASP A 93 15.71 12.34 -1.14
N ASN A 94 16.51 12.98 -2.02
CA ASN A 94 16.21 13.56 -3.35
C ASN A 94 15.35 12.74 -4.34
N SER A 95 14.82 11.58 -3.95
CA SER A 95 13.81 10.81 -4.65
C SER A 95 12.43 11.44 -4.46
N ILE A 96 12.00 12.21 -5.46
CA ILE A 96 10.63 12.74 -5.56
C ILE A 96 9.56 11.70 -5.22
N PHE A 97 9.77 10.42 -5.57
CA PHE A 97 8.86 9.32 -5.25
C PHE A 97 8.61 9.12 -3.74
N GLY A 98 9.61 9.28 -2.88
CA GLY A 98 9.42 9.11 -1.43
C GLY A 98 8.54 10.23 -0.87
N ILE A 99 8.82 11.47 -1.25
CA ILE A 99 8.01 12.65 -0.88
C ILE A 99 6.52 12.45 -1.26
N TRP A 100 6.26 11.88 -2.45
CA TRP A 100 4.90 11.57 -2.88
C TRP A 100 4.27 10.42 -2.09
N ALA A 101 5.03 9.38 -1.74
CA ALA A 101 4.54 8.27 -0.92
C ALA A 101 4.12 8.76 0.47
N ASP A 102 4.93 9.59 1.12
CA ASP A 102 4.64 10.14 2.45
C ASP A 102 3.41 11.05 2.42
N ALA A 103 3.29 11.88 1.39
CA ALA A 103 2.14 12.77 1.23
C ALA A 103 0.86 12.00 0.92
N TYR A 104 0.96 10.90 0.16
CA TYR A 104 -0.16 9.99 -0.04
C TYR A 104 -0.58 9.31 1.26
N ALA A 105 0.36 8.82 2.08
CA ALA A 105 0.05 8.24 3.39
C ALA A 105 -0.69 9.25 4.28
N HIS A 106 -0.21 10.49 4.33
CA HIS A 106 -0.85 11.56 5.09
C HIS A 106 -2.23 11.91 4.53
N HIS A 107 -2.38 11.97 3.20
CA HIS A 107 -3.67 12.19 2.54
C HIS A 107 -4.70 11.17 2.96
N VAL A 108 -4.36 9.88 3.00
CA VAL A 108 -5.28 8.83 3.48
C VAL A 108 -5.77 9.14 4.90
N VAL A 109 -4.87 9.52 5.80
CA VAL A 109 -5.24 9.82 7.20
C VAL A 109 -6.23 10.98 7.25
N MET A 110 -5.99 12.03 6.47
CA MET A 110 -6.85 13.21 6.44
C MET A 110 -8.20 12.95 5.76
N ASP A 111 -8.19 12.35 4.58
CA ASP A 111 -9.39 12.06 3.78
C ASP A 111 -10.29 11.02 4.46
N SER A 112 -9.70 10.09 5.22
CA SER A 112 -10.46 9.13 6.03
C SER A 112 -10.96 9.70 7.37
N HIS A 113 -10.79 10.99 7.64
CA HIS A 113 -11.08 11.62 8.93
C HIS A 113 -10.39 10.91 10.12
N LYS A 114 -9.11 10.58 9.95
CA LYS A 114 -8.26 9.92 10.96
C LYS A 114 -8.75 8.54 11.38
N THR A 115 -9.45 7.83 10.49
CA THR A 115 -9.94 6.46 10.75
C THR A 115 -9.10 5.37 10.11
N LEU A 116 -8.23 5.73 9.16
CA LEU A 116 -7.35 4.83 8.43
C LEU A 116 -5.97 5.48 8.23
N CYS A 117 -4.91 4.70 8.43
CA CYS A 117 -3.57 5.04 8.00
C CYS A 117 -3.02 3.87 7.18
N ILE A 118 -2.70 4.09 5.89
CA ILE A 118 -1.93 3.09 5.12
C ILE A 118 -0.47 3.18 5.57
N THR A 119 0.13 2.04 5.88
CA THR A 119 1.53 1.89 6.26
C THR A 119 2.20 0.85 5.37
N ASP A 120 3.49 0.62 5.59
CA ASP A 120 4.27 -0.36 4.83
C ASP A 120 4.24 -0.09 3.32
N ILE A 121 4.37 1.18 2.94
CA ILE A 121 4.28 1.60 1.53
C ILE A 121 5.53 1.14 0.81
N GLU A 122 5.35 0.21 -0.11
CA GLU A 122 6.37 -0.22 -1.06
C GLU A 122 5.85 -0.19 -2.50
N ALA A 123 6.78 0.00 -3.44
CA ALA A 123 6.43 0.13 -4.84
C ALA A 123 7.52 -0.31 -5.80
N CYS A 124 7.06 -0.64 -7.00
CA CYS A 124 7.88 -0.69 -8.20
C CYS A 124 7.93 0.71 -8.83
N ILE A 125 9.11 1.31 -8.85
CA ILE A 125 9.38 2.62 -9.47
C ILE A 125 9.86 2.41 -10.90
N VAL A 126 9.26 3.12 -11.84
CA VAL A 126 9.73 3.19 -13.24
C VAL A 126 10.13 4.64 -13.55
N PRO A 127 11.39 5.04 -13.28
CA PRO A 127 11.83 6.43 -13.38
C PRO A 127 11.62 7.05 -14.76
N GLU A 128 11.91 6.29 -15.82
CA GLU A 128 11.73 6.72 -17.23
C GLU A 128 10.28 7.15 -17.53
N ARG A 129 9.29 6.60 -16.80
CA ARG A 129 7.85 6.89 -16.96
C ARG A 129 7.29 7.75 -15.84
N ARG A 130 8.13 8.15 -14.87
CA ARG A 130 7.72 8.83 -13.63
C ARG A 130 6.55 8.12 -12.95
N GLN A 131 6.61 6.78 -12.93
CA GLN A 131 5.53 5.94 -12.44
C GLN A 131 5.94 5.22 -11.16
N MET A 132 4.99 5.11 -10.23
CA MET A 132 5.08 4.31 -9.02
C MET A 132 3.89 3.35 -8.98
N ILE A 133 4.18 2.04 -8.97
CA ILE A 133 3.17 0.99 -8.84
C ILE A 133 3.33 0.39 -7.44
N MET A 134 2.50 0.83 -6.50
CA MET A 134 2.49 0.33 -5.12
C MET A 134 1.80 -1.03 -5.03
N PHE A 135 2.20 -1.82 -4.03
CA PHE A 135 1.66 -3.16 -3.81
C PHE A 135 1.77 -3.53 -2.34
N ASP A 136 1.04 -4.56 -1.94
CA ASP A 136 1.09 -5.17 -0.60
C ASP A 136 0.94 -4.18 0.56
N PRO A 137 -0.14 -3.36 0.60
CA PRO A 137 -0.32 -2.40 1.67
C PRO A 137 -0.55 -3.07 3.02
N GLN A 138 -0.09 -2.41 4.08
CA GLN A 138 -0.64 -2.59 5.42
C GLN A 138 -1.45 -1.37 5.83
N ALA A 139 -2.22 -1.50 6.90
CA ALA A 139 -2.94 -0.37 7.45
C ALA A 139 -3.23 -0.50 8.93
N ASN A 140 -3.41 0.65 9.56
CA ASN A 140 -3.99 0.79 10.87
C ASN A 140 -5.39 1.37 10.73
N THR A 141 -6.41 0.74 11.31
CA THR A 141 -7.81 1.19 11.26
C THR A 141 -8.40 1.35 12.64
N LYS A 142 -9.27 2.34 12.84
CA LYS A 142 -9.91 2.60 14.14
C LYS A 142 -10.55 1.34 14.76
N GLN A 143 -11.14 0.47 13.94
CA GLN A 143 -11.84 -0.74 14.36
C GLN A 143 -11.00 -2.03 14.27
N LYS A 144 -9.70 -1.96 13.96
CA LYS A 144 -8.80 -3.11 13.82
C LYS A 144 -9.25 -4.17 12.79
N MET A 145 -9.58 -3.73 11.58
CA MET A 145 -10.18 -4.54 10.52
C MET A 145 -9.24 -4.84 9.34
N SER A 146 -7.99 -4.36 9.33
CA SER A 146 -7.09 -4.51 8.17
C SER A 146 -6.19 -5.76 8.21
N GLY A 147 -6.16 -6.52 9.31
CA GLY A 147 -5.31 -7.70 9.46
C GLY A 147 -4.82 -7.90 10.88
N PHE A 148 -3.98 -8.92 11.10
CA PHE A 148 -3.42 -9.17 12.44
C PHE A 148 -2.39 -8.12 12.86
N TRP A 149 -1.79 -7.44 11.88
CA TRP A 149 -0.86 -6.32 12.07
C TRP A 149 -1.57 -5.00 12.38
N ASP A 150 -2.90 -4.94 12.42
CA ASP A 150 -3.63 -3.69 12.67
C ASP A 150 -3.51 -3.22 14.14
N ASP A 151 -2.64 -2.25 14.39
CA ASP A 151 -2.48 -1.61 15.70
C ASP A 151 -3.58 -0.60 16.03
N GLY A 152 -4.45 -0.32 15.07
CA GLY A 152 -5.61 0.56 15.16
C GLY A 152 -5.27 2.00 15.51
N GLU A 153 -6.03 2.61 16.42
CA GLU A 153 -5.85 4.02 16.80
C GLU A 153 -4.42 4.34 17.26
N LYS A 154 -3.73 3.38 17.90
CA LYS A 154 -2.34 3.55 18.31
C LYS A 154 -1.42 3.76 17.11
N GLY A 155 -1.57 2.96 16.05
CA GLY A 155 -0.78 3.09 14.83
C GLY A 155 -1.08 4.39 14.09
N ILE A 156 -2.35 4.80 14.03
CA ILE A 156 -2.77 6.08 13.43
C ILE A 156 -2.17 7.26 14.22
N LYS A 157 -2.27 7.24 15.55
CA LYS A 157 -1.71 8.28 16.41
C LYS A 157 -0.19 8.35 16.28
N HIS A 158 0.48 7.20 16.27
CA HIS A 158 1.93 7.15 16.06
C HIS A 158 2.33 7.78 14.73
N PHE A 159 1.60 7.49 13.65
CA PHE A 159 1.83 8.14 12.37
C PHE A 159 1.70 9.67 12.47
N LEU A 160 0.59 10.17 13.03
CA LEU A 160 0.37 11.61 13.19
C LEU A 160 1.44 12.30 14.06
N ASP A 161 1.91 11.63 15.11
CA ASP A 161 2.91 12.18 16.03
C ASP A 161 4.32 12.25 15.40
N THR A 162 4.60 11.40 14.40
CA THR A 162 5.97 11.20 13.87
C THR A 162 6.11 11.53 12.38
N HIS A 163 5.03 11.79 11.67
CA HIS A 163 5.04 12.22 10.28
C HIS A 163 5.50 13.68 10.18
N ILE A 164 6.47 13.94 9.31
CA ILE A 164 6.93 15.30 9.00
C ILE A 164 6.33 15.71 7.65
N CYS A 165 5.44 16.71 7.68
CA CYS A 165 4.85 17.25 6.46
C CYS A 165 5.93 17.73 5.49
N ASN A 166 5.79 17.34 4.23
CA ASN A 166 6.66 17.79 3.15
C ASN A 166 5.92 18.78 2.22
N LYS A 167 6.63 19.28 1.20
CA LYS A 167 6.08 20.27 0.24
C LYS A 167 4.80 19.82 -0.47
N ILE A 168 4.60 18.52 -0.67
CA ILE A 168 3.38 17.98 -1.31
C ILE A 168 2.23 18.00 -0.31
N CYS A 169 2.47 17.63 0.95
CA CYS A 169 1.48 17.78 2.03
C CYS A 169 0.98 19.23 2.13
N ASP A 170 1.91 20.20 2.04
CA ASP A 170 1.58 21.63 2.09
C ASP A 170 0.76 22.09 0.88
N THR A 171 1.14 21.61 -0.32
CA THR A 171 0.43 21.92 -1.57
C THR A 171 -1.01 21.39 -1.57
N LEU A 172 -1.22 20.27 -0.89
CA LEU A 172 -2.51 19.62 -0.71
C LEU A 172 -3.29 20.12 0.51
N HIS A 173 -2.72 21.03 1.30
CA HIS A 173 -3.34 21.54 2.53
C HIS A 173 -3.72 20.43 3.51
N LEU A 174 -2.86 19.41 3.65
CA LEU A 174 -3.11 18.25 4.53
C LEU A 174 -2.82 18.51 6.01
N ARG A 175 -2.33 19.69 6.37
CA ARG A 175 -2.05 19.99 7.78
C ARG A 175 -3.37 20.08 8.54
N ASP A 176 -3.43 19.40 9.68
CA ASP A 176 -4.47 19.62 10.67
C ASP A 176 -4.54 21.11 11.04
N GLU A 177 -5.75 21.68 11.04
CA GLU A 177 -6.05 22.91 11.79
C GLU A 177 -6.00 22.64 13.30
#